data_AF-A0A3Q3ELS8-F1
#
_entry.id   AF-A0A3Q3ELS8-F1
#
_cell.length_a   1.000
_cell.length_b   1.000
_cell.length_c   1.000
_cell.angle_alpha   90.00
_cell.angle_beta   90.00
_cell.angle_gamma   90.00
#
_symmetry.space_group_name_H-M   'P 1'
#
loop_
_entity.id
_entity.type
_entity.pdbx_description
1 polymer ?
#
loop_
_entity_poly.entity_id
_entity_poly.type
_entity_poly.pdbx_seq_one_letter_code
_entity_poly.pdbx_strand_id
1 'polypeptide(L)'
;MRKRRQRHNCSKAKTRSSRAGLQFPVVRVGAGAPVYLAAVLEYLTAEILELAGNAARDNKKTRIIPRHLQLAVRNDEELNKLLGGVTIAQGGAPGTQEDKSLKVYNRSTTEEIS
;
A
#
# COMPACT_ATOMS: atom_id res chain seq x y z
N MET A 1 -3.05 13.32 62.14
CA MET A 1 -4.08 13.02 61.12
C MET A 1 -3.47 13.19 59.71
N ARG A 2 -3.21 12.10 58.97
CA ARG A 2 -2.65 12.16 57.59
C ARG A 2 -3.81 12.03 56.58
N LYS A 3 -4.10 13.09 55.82
CA LYS A 3 -5.11 13.03 54.73
C LYS A 3 -4.58 12.16 53.59
N ARG A 4 -5.25 11.04 53.33
CA ARG A 4 -5.02 10.14 52.19
C ARG A 4 -5.43 10.87 50.91
N ARG A 5 -4.48 11.24 50.05
CA ARG A 5 -4.76 11.77 48.70
C ARG A 5 -5.53 10.70 47.91
N GLN A 6 -6.79 10.98 47.55
CA GLN A 6 -7.51 10.18 46.56
C GLN A 6 -6.82 10.35 45.21
N ARG A 7 -6.44 9.24 44.57
CA ARG A 7 -5.94 9.26 43.19
C ARG A 7 -7.14 9.42 42.27
N HIS A 8 -7.18 10.51 41.50
CA HIS A 8 -8.15 10.62 40.41
C HIS A 8 -7.85 9.52 39.38
N ASN A 9 -8.82 8.63 39.16
CA ASN A 9 -8.76 7.67 38.05
C ASN A 9 -8.89 8.45 36.73
N CYS A 10 -7.77 8.78 36.12
CA CYS A 10 -7.74 9.28 34.75
C CYS A 10 -8.12 8.11 33.83
N SER A 11 -9.32 8.16 33.26
CA SER A 11 -9.72 7.22 32.22
C SER A 11 -8.75 7.36 31.04
N LYS A 12 -8.19 6.23 30.56
CA LYS A 12 -7.22 6.24 29.46
C LYS A 12 -7.85 6.96 28.25
N ALA A 13 -7.22 8.03 27.79
CA ALA A 13 -7.69 8.78 26.64
C ALA A 13 -7.60 7.92 25.38
N LYS A 14 -8.74 7.54 24.79
CA LYS A 14 -8.83 6.91 23.47
C LYS A 14 -8.60 7.96 22.38
N THR A 15 -7.76 7.65 21.40
CA THR A 15 -7.48 8.53 20.25
C THR A 15 -8.73 8.72 19.40
N ARG A 16 -8.84 9.86 18.68
CA ARG A 16 -9.99 10.09 17.77
C ARG A 16 -10.04 9.05 16.64
N SER A 17 -8.88 8.59 16.17
CA SER A 17 -8.79 7.46 15.22
C SER A 17 -9.43 6.19 15.80
N SER A 18 -9.09 5.81 17.04
CA SER A 18 -9.69 4.64 17.72
C SER A 18 -11.20 4.76 17.98
N ARG A 19 -11.73 5.98 18.09
CA ARG A 19 -13.18 6.22 18.22
C ARG A 19 -13.91 6.20 16.87
N ALA A 20 -13.21 6.53 15.78
CA ALA A 20 -13.75 6.54 14.43
C ALA A 20 -13.57 5.19 13.69
N GLY A 21 -12.81 4.25 14.27
CA GLY A 21 -12.53 2.96 13.64
C GLY A 21 -11.51 3.01 12.51
N LEU A 22 -10.69 4.07 12.45
CA LEU A 22 -9.71 4.29 11.39
C LEU A 22 -8.30 3.95 11.88
N GLN A 23 -7.50 3.33 11.01
CA GLN A 23 -6.08 3.06 11.30
C GLN A 23 -5.22 4.30 11.07
N PHE A 24 -5.64 5.17 10.15
CA PHE A 24 -4.93 6.41 9.84
C PHE A 24 -5.06 7.47 10.96
N PRO A 25 -4.01 8.29 11.18
CA PRO A 25 -4.01 9.32 12.22
C PRO A 25 -4.95 10.49 11.86
N VAL A 26 -5.86 10.82 12.77
CA VAL A 26 -6.80 11.94 12.63
C VAL A 26 -6.15 13.22 13.21
N VAL A 27 -5.65 14.12 12.36
CA VAL A 27 -5.05 15.42 12.73
C VAL A 27 -6.09 16.49 13.06
N ARG A 28 -5.70 17.61 13.70
CA ARG A 28 -6.64 18.68 14.09
C ARG A 28 -6.87 19.69 12.96
N VAL A 29 -7.73 19.33 12.02
CA VAL A 29 -8.50 20.29 11.19
C VAL A 29 -9.96 20.19 11.67
N GLY A 30 -10.84 21.16 11.38
CA GLY A 30 -12.20 21.27 11.94
C GLY A 30 -12.96 19.93 12.11
N ALA A 31 -13.77 19.77 13.16
CA ALA A 31 -14.13 18.49 13.80
C ALA A 31 -14.43 17.28 12.89
N GLY A 32 -15.04 17.45 11.70
CA GLY A 32 -15.32 16.38 10.73
C GLY A 32 -14.30 16.24 9.58
N ALA A 33 -13.59 17.31 9.20
CA ALA A 33 -12.63 17.31 8.09
C ALA A 33 -11.53 16.23 8.19
N PRO A 34 -10.88 15.99 9.35
CA PRO A 34 -9.80 15.02 9.43
C PRO A 34 -10.30 13.57 9.47
N VAL A 35 -11.56 13.35 9.82
CA VAL A 35 -12.18 12.01 9.79
C VAL A 35 -12.50 11.63 8.35
N TYR A 36 -13.08 12.56 7.58
CA TYR A 36 -13.37 12.34 6.16
C TYR A 36 -12.08 12.11 5.36
N LEU A 37 -11.06 12.95 5.57
CA LEU A 37 -9.77 12.76 4.91
C LEU A 37 -9.13 11.42 5.26
N ALA A 38 -9.14 11.02 6.54
CA ALA A 38 -8.58 9.75 6.96
C ALA A 38 -9.32 8.54 6.33
N ALA A 39 -10.64 8.61 6.22
CA ALA A 39 -11.43 7.55 5.57
C ALA A 39 -11.12 7.42 4.06
N VAL A 40 -11.00 8.55 3.34
CA VAL A 40 -10.66 8.54 1.91
C VAL A 40 -9.25 8.00 1.68
N LEU A 41 -8.29 8.41 2.49
CA LEU A 41 -6.92 7.88 2.42
C LEU A 41 -6.89 6.39 2.73
N GLU A 42 -7.64 5.94 3.74
CA GLU A 42 -7.73 4.53 4.09
C GLU A 42 -8.27 3.69 2.93
N TYR A 43 -9.38 4.12 2.33
CA TYR A 43 -9.97 3.47 1.18
C TYR A 43 -8.99 3.34 0.00
N LEU A 44 -8.34 4.45 -0.40
CA LEU A 44 -7.38 4.43 -1.51
C LEU A 44 -6.17 3.53 -1.24
N THR A 45 -5.68 3.52 0.00
CA THR A 45 -4.55 2.65 0.35
C THR A 45 -4.91 1.18 0.38
N ALA A 46 -6.13 0.84 0.81
CA ALA A 46 -6.62 -0.53 0.80
C ALA A 46 -6.72 -1.05 -0.64
N GLU A 47 -7.34 -0.27 -1.54
CA GLU A 47 -7.51 -0.63 -2.95
C GLU A 47 -6.16 -0.90 -3.65
N ILE A 48 -5.20 0.03 -3.51
CA ILE A 48 -3.88 -0.10 -4.11
C ILE A 48 -3.14 -1.33 -3.55
N LEU A 49 -3.25 -1.60 -2.25
CA LEU A 49 -2.60 -2.75 -1.61
C LEU A 49 -3.24 -4.09 -2.01
N GLU A 50 -4.55 -4.12 -2.22
CA GLU A 50 -5.26 -5.31 -2.70
C GLU A 50 -4.78 -5.68 -4.11
N LEU A 51 -4.83 -4.74 -5.05
CA LEU A 51 -4.37 -4.94 -6.42
C LEU A 51 -2.87 -5.28 -6.49
N ALA A 52 -2.04 -4.59 -5.71
CA ALA A 52 -0.61 -4.89 -5.65
C ALA A 52 -0.31 -6.23 -4.96
N GLY A 53 -1.15 -6.65 -4.01
CA GLY A 53 -1.10 -7.96 -3.38
C GLY A 53 -1.44 -9.07 -4.37
N ASN A 54 -2.47 -8.87 -5.19
CA ASN A 54 -2.81 -9.80 -6.28
C ASN A 54 -1.66 -9.91 -7.29
N ALA A 55 -1.10 -8.78 -7.74
CA ALA A 55 0.08 -8.78 -8.61
C ALA A 55 1.31 -9.44 -7.96
N ALA A 56 1.47 -9.37 -6.63
CA ALA A 56 2.54 -10.07 -5.93
C ALA A 56 2.33 -11.59 -5.92
N ARG A 57 1.10 -12.03 -5.69
CA ARG A 57 0.69 -13.44 -5.70
C ARG A 57 0.86 -14.05 -7.09
N ASP A 58 0.47 -13.33 -8.14
CA ASP A 58 0.66 -13.76 -9.53
C ASP A 58 2.15 -13.96 -9.86
N ASN A 59 2.99 -13.09 -9.32
CA ASN A 59 4.45 -13.20 -9.42
C ASN A 59 5.07 -14.20 -8.42
N LYS A 60 4.26 -15.00 -7.71
CA LYS A 60 4.67 -15.99 -6.70
C LYS A 60 5.55 -15.41 -5.59
N LYS A 61 5.33 -14.14 -5.23
CA LYS A 61 6.08 -13.43 -4.18
C LYS A 61 5.17 -13.13 -2.99
N THR A 62 5.72 -13.27 -1.80
CA THR A 62 5.03 -12.95 -0.53
C THR A 62 5.17 -11.47 -0.13
N ARG A 63 6.09 -10.73 -0.78
CA ARG A 63 6.37 -9.32 -0.51
C ARG A 63 5.98 -8.46 -1.71
N ILE A 64 5.27 -7.38 -1.44
CA ILE A 64 4.98 -6.33 -2.42
C ILE A 64 6.27 -5.57 -2.73
N ILE A 65 6.60 -5.43 -4.01
CA ILE A 65 7.74 -4.64 -4.51
C ILE A 65 7.24 -3.50 -5.41
N PRO A 66 8.04 -2.47 -5.71
CA PRO A 66 7.61 -1.33 -6.53
C PRO A 66 7.03 -1.73 -7.89
N ARG A 67 7.50 -2.84 -8.47
CA ARG A 67 6.94 -3.43 -9.70
C ARG A 67 5.47 -3.83 -9.58
N HIS A 68 5.07 -4.41 -8.44
CA HIS A 68 3.67 -4.82 -8.23
C HIS A 68 2.76 -3.60 -8.08
N LEU A 69 3.25 -2.53 -7.43
CA LEU A 69 2.54 -1.25 -7.35
C LEU A 69 2.36 -0.62 -8.73
N GLN A 70 3.40 -0.63 -9.56
CA GLN A 70 3.30 -0.12 -10.93
C GLN A 70 2.30 -0.91 -11.77
N LEU A 71 2.31 -2.25 -11.68
CA LEU A 71 1.36 -3.09 -12.41
C LEU A 71 -0.08 -2.84 -11.94
N ALA A 72 -0.31 -2.78 -10.63
CA ALA A 72 -1.62 -2.49 -10.05
C ALA A 72 -2.16 -1.13 -10.51
N VAL A 73 -1.35 -0.07 -10.42
CA VAL A 73 -1.78 1.29 -10.78
C VAL A 73 -1.99 1.46 -12.27
N ARG A 74 -1.19 0.81 -13.13
CA ARG A 74 -1.28 0.99 -14.59
C ARG A 74 -2.32 0.09 -15.25
N ASN A 75 -2.70 -1.01 -14.62
CA ASN A 75 -3.74 -1.91 -15.12
C ASN A 75 -5.15 -1.50 -14.67
N ASP A 76 -5.26 -0.64 -13.65
CA ASP A 76 -6.53 -0.07 -13.21
C ASP A 76 -6.78 1.30 -13.83
N GLU A 77 -7.94 1.50 -14.46
CA GLU A 77 -8.24 2.73 -15.20
C GLU A 77 -8.37 3.97 -14.30
N GLU A 78 -9.00 3.80 -13.13
CA GLU A 78 -9.24 4.91 -12.19
C GLU A 78 -7.94 5.35 -11.53
N LEU A 79 -7.12 4.40 -11.08
CA LEU A 79 -5.82 4.66 -10.48
C LEU A 79 -4.82 5.18 -11.51
N ASN A 80 -4.84 4.70 -12.75
CA ASN A 80 -3.97 5.23 -13.79
C ASN A 80 -4.34 6.67 -14.15
N LYS A 81 -5.64 7.02 -14.11
CA LYS A 81 -6.09 8.41 -14.30
C LYS A 81 -5.72 9.28 -13.11
N LEU A 82 -5.91 8.80 -11.89
CA LEU A 82 -5.58 9.51 -10.65
C LEU A 82 -4.07 9.75 -10.51
N LEU A 83 -3.24 8.80 -10.94
CA LEU A 83 -1.78 8.79 -10.77
C LEU A 83 -1.02 8.91 -12.11
N GLY A 84 -1.66 9.44 -13.15
CA GLY A 84 -1.10 9.47 -14.51
C GLY A 84 0.27 10.13 -14.61
N GLY A 85 0.47 11.24 -13.88
CA GLY A 85 1.73 12.00 -13.81
C GLY A 85 2.72 11.52 -12.75
N VAL A 86 2.41 10.47 -11.99
CA VAL A 86 3.27 9.98 -10.91
C VAL A 86 4.27 8.96 -11.45
N THR A 87 5.55 9.16 -11.12
CA THR A 87 6.61 8.19 -11.41
C THR A 87 6.85 7.29 -10.21
N ILE A 88 6.63 5.98 -10.39
CA ILE A 88 6.96 4.97 -9.39
C ILE A 88 8.38 4.48 -9.65
N ALA A 89 9.30 4.84 -8.77
CA ALA A 89 10.69 4.39 -8.85
C ALA A 89 10.78 2.86 -8.80
N GLN A 90 11.65 2.26 -9.63
CA GLN A 90 11.80 0.81 -9.78
C GLN A 90 10.53 0.06 -10.24
N GLY A 91 9.53 0.78 -10.77
CA GLY A 91 8.27 0.21 -11.23
C GLY A 91 8.35 -0.49 -12.59
N GLY A 92 9.26 -0.10 -13.48
CA GLY A 92 9.35 -0.62 -14.86
C GLY A 92 8.14 -0.26 -15.75
N ALA A 93 8.13 -0.69 -17.03
CA ALA A 93 7.02 -0.41 -17.96
C ALA A 93 5.92 -1.50 -17.90
N PRO A 94 4.63 -1.19 -18.11
CA PRO A 94 3.52 -2.13 -17.93
C PRO A 94 3.66 -3.48 -18.66
N GLY A 95 4.38 -3.53 -19.80
CA GLY A 95 4.57 -4.75 -20.60
C GLY A 95 5.75 -5.67 -20.21
N THR A 96 6.52 -5.36 -19.17
CA THR A 96 7.66 -6.20 -18.73
C THR A 96 7.26 -7.21 -17.65
N GLN A 97 6.35 -8.13 -17.95
CA GLN A 97 6.46 -9.44 -17.27
C GLN A 97 7.73 -10.04 -17.84
N GLU A 98 8.81 -10.00 -17.06
CA GLU A 98 10.04 -10.71 -17.44
C GLU A 98 9.67 -12.18 -17.55
N ASP A 99 9.38 -12.61 -18.78
CA ASP A 99 9.48 -13.99 -19.20
C ASP A 99 10.97 -14.37 -19.09
N LYS A 100 11.37 -14.69 -17.86
CA LYS A 100 12.68 -15.24 -17.57
C LYS A 100 12.83 -16.63 -18.19
N SER A 101 11.74 -17.29 -18.59
CA SER A 101 11.78 -18.58 -19.26
C SER A 101 12.30 -18.46 -20.70
N LEU A 102 11.90 -17.43 -21.45
CA LEU A 102 12.40 -17.21 -22.83
C LEU A 102 13.89 -16.86 -22.91
N LYS A 103 14.45 -16.16 -21.90
CA LYS A 103 15.90 -15.88 -21.86
C LYS A 103 16.75 -17.08 -21.46
N VAL A 104 16.21 -18.01 -20.66
CA VAL A 104 16.90 -19.25 -20.30
C VAL A 104 16.91 -20.23 -21.48
N TYR A 105 15.81 -20.30 -22.24
CA TYR A 105 15.70 -21.17 -23.42
C TYR A 105 16.74 -20.85 -24.52
N ASN A 106 17.05 -19.56 -24.74
CA ASN A 106 18.05 -19.16 -25.75
C ASN A 106 19.51 -19.24 -25.27
N ARG A 107 19.76 -19.50 -23.98
CA ARG A 107 21.12 -19.62 -23.45
C ARG A 107 21.63 -21.06 -23.45
N SER A 108 20.74 -22.05 -23.34
CA SER A 108 21.11 -23.47 -23.38
C SER A 108 21.48 -23.97 -24.79
N THR A 109 20.95 -23.37 -25.86
CA THR A 109 21.21 -23.83 -27.24
C THR A 109 22.49 -23.27 -27.86
N THR A 110 23.19 -22.34 -27.19
CA THR A 110 24.44 -21.75 -27.70
C THR A 110 25.70 -22.36 -27.07
N GLU A 111 25.58 -23.24 -26.08
CA GLU A 111 26.70 -23.99 -25.51
C GLU A 111 26.81 -25.44 -26.05
N GLU A 112 25.88 -25.89 -26.90
CA GLU A 112 25.94 -27.24 -27.53
C GLU A 112 26.47 -27.24 -28.98
N ILE A 113 26.87 -26.09 -29.54
CA ILE A 113 27.35 -25.98 -30.94
C ILE A 113 28.70 -25.25 -31.03
N SER A 114 29.65 -25.53 -30.12
CA SER A 114 31.04 -25.10 -30.27
C SER A 114 32.04 -26.22 -30.01
#